data_AF-A0A3Q9G1K6-F1
#
_entry.id   AF-A0A3Q9G1K6-F1
#
_cell.length_a   1.000
_cell.length_b   1.000
_cell.length_c   1.000
_cell.angle_alpha   90.00
_cell.angle_beta   90.00
_cell.angle_gamma   90.00
#
_symmetry.space_group_name_H-M   'P 1'
#
loop_
_entity.id
_entity.type
_entity.pdbx_description
1 polymer ?
#
loop_
_entity_poly.entity_id
_entity_poly.type
_entity_poly.pdbx_seq_one_letter_code
_entity_poly.pdbx_strand_id
1 'polypeptide(L)' 'MEHELRAEYIDGRAAADPRAEIKIWHVVRDDGETTAMCGRELESAAAARSTDDWGSPDVPMCHSCGALYLREQP' A
#
# COMPACT_ATOMS: atom_id res chain seq x y z
N MET A 1 -7.26 14.76 -3.04
CA MET A 1 -7.15 13.42 -2.45
C MET A 1 -5.68 13.18 -2.28
N GLU A 2 -5.27 12.86 -1.06
CA GLU A 2 -3.88 12.56 -0.73
C GLU A 2 -3.77 11.05 -0.65
N HIS A 3 -3.07 10.46 -1.61
CA HIS A 3 -2.88 9.02 -1.66
C HIS A 3 -1.76 8.59 -0.71
N GLU A 4 -1.92 7.45 -0.06
CA GLU A 4 -0.93 6.84 0.83
C GLU A 4 -0.56 5.43 0.34
N LEU A 5 0.65 4.96 0.66
CA LEU A 5 1.06 3.58 0.49
C LEU A 5 0.85 2.77 1.76
N ARG A 6 0.15 1.64 1.67
CA ARG A 6 -0.04 0.69 2.77
C ARG A 6 0.45 -0.71 2.46
N ALA A 7 1.11 -1.33 3.43
CA ALA A 7 1.73 -2.63 3.28
C ALA A 7 0.72 -3.79 3.34
N GLU A 8 0.90 -4.77 2.46
CA GLU A 8 0.39 -6.14 2.61
C GLU A 8 1.55 -7.02 3.10
N TYR A 9 1.31 -7.83 4.12
CA TYR A 9 2.30 -8.74 4.69
C TYR A 9 2.19 -10.15 4.10
N ILE A 10 3.32 -10.88 4.09
CA ILE A 10 3.39 -12.28 3.67
C ILE A 10 2.49 -13.13 4.58
N ASP A 11 1.83 -14.13 3.99
CA ASP A 11 0.93 -15.08 4.67
C ASP A 11 -0.17 -14.44 5.53
N GLY A 12 -0.56 -13.19 5.23
CA GLY A 12 -1.58 -12.46 6.01
C GLY A 12 -1.16 -12.22 7.47
N ARG A 13 0.15 -12.20 7.73
CA ARG A 13 0.71 -11.87 9.04
C ARG A 13 0.23 -10.50 9.49
N ALA A 14 -0.02 -10.36 10.78
CA ALA A 14 -0.40 -9.09 11.37
C ALA A 14 0.80 -8.13 11.42
N ALA A 15 0.55 -6.84 11.26
CA ALA A 15 1.55 -5.77 11.32
C ALA A 15 2.29 -5.73 12.67
N ALA A 16 1.63 -6.20 13.74
CA ALA A 16 2.22 -6.32 15.07
C ALA A 16 3.17 -7.53 15.23
N ASP A 17 3.20 -8.48 14.30
CA ASP A 17 4.11 -9.63 14.36
C ASP A 17 5.54 -9.17 14.00
N PRO A 18 6.54 -9.34 14.88
CA PRO A 18 7.92 -8.93 14.61
C PRO A 18 8.59 -9.72 13.46
N ARG A 19 7.95 -10.80 12.99
CA ARG A 19 8.37 -11.59 11.82
C ARG A 19 7.53 -11.28 10.58
N ALA A 20 6.64 -10.28 10.64
CA ALA A 20 5.86 -9.88 9.49
C ALA A 20 6.77 -9.27 8.41
N GLU A 21 6.87 -9.95 7.28
CA GLU A 21 7.60 -9.47 6.12
C GLU A 21 6.63 -8.80 5.16
N ILE A 22 7.02 -7.64 4.62
CA ILE A 22 6.20 -6.93 3.63
C ILE A 22 6.26 -7.68 2.31
N LYS A 23 5.10 -8.07 1.81
CA LYS A 23 4.94 -8.72 0.51
C LYS A 23 4.92 -7.68 -0.61
N ILE A 24 4.08 -6.67 -0.46
CA ILE A 24 3.82 -5.67 -1.50
C ILE A 24 3.14 -4.44 -0.89
N TRP A 25 3.32 -3.28 -1.52
CA TRP A 25 2.70 -2.01 -1.15
C TRP A 25 1.53 -1.67 -2.08
N HIS A 26 0.46 -1.15 -1.50
CA HIS A 26 -0.76 -0.77 -2.20
C HIS A 26 -1.03 0.72 -2.02
N VAL A 27 -1.64 1.35 -3.02
CA VAL A 27 -2.10 2.74 -2.92
C VAL A 27 -3.51 2.75 -2.34
N VAL A 28 -3.77 3.63 -1.37
CA VAL A 28 -5.09 3.98 -0.83
C VAL A 28 -5.42 5.44 -1.19
N ARG A 29 -6.71 5.79 -1.32
CA ARG A 29 -7.13 7.12 -1.83
C ARG A 29 -7.15 8.20 -0.75
N ASP A 30 -7.44 7.82 0.48
CA ASP A 30 -7.45 8.69 1.64
C ASP A 30 -6.58 8.11 2.78
N ASP A 31 -5.98 9.00 3.56
CA ASP A 31 -5.23 8.62 4.76
C ASP A 31 -6.13 7.85 5.75
N GLY A 32 -5.61 6.74 6.28
CA GLY A 32 -6.35 5.88 7.19
C GLY A 32 -7.34 4.91 6.53
N GLU A 33 -7.56 4.96 5.20
CA GLU A 33 -8.33 3.92 4.53
C GLU A 33 -7.58 2.59 4.52
N THR A 34 -8.33 1.51 4.73
CA THR A 34 -7.81 0.14 4.65
C THR A 34 -8.06 -0.52 3.32
N THR A 35 -8.86 0.10 2.44
CA THR A 35 -9.17 -0.46 1.12
C THR A 35 -8.24 0.11 0.08
N ALA A 36 -7.35 -0.73 -0.43
CA ALA A 36 -6.50 -0.40 -1.57
C ALA A 36 -7.33 -0.06 -2.81
N MET A 37 -6.76 0.73 -3.72
CA MET A 37 -7.39 1.04 -5.01
C MET A 37 -7.72 -0.20 -5.85
N CYS A 38 -6.99 -1.31 -5.67
CA CYS A 38 -7.27 -2.59 -6.31
C CYS A 38 -8.44 -3.38 -5.68
N GLY A 39 -9.05 -2.85 -4.60
CA GLY A 39 -10.13 -3.47 -3.84
C GLY A 39 -9.63 -4.42 -2.73
N ARG A 40 -8.33 -4.47 -2.46
CA ARG A 40 -7.78 -5.30 -1.37
C ARG A 40 -7.98 -4.62 -0.03
N GLU A 41 -8.53 -5.36 0.93
CA GLU A 41 -8.57 -4.92 2.32
C GLU A 41 -7.23 -5.19 3.00
N LEU A 42 -6.67 -4.15 3.62
CA LEU A 42 -5.41 -4.14 4.33
C LEU A 42 -5.68 -4.04 5.83
N GLU A 43 -4.70 -4.43 6.62
CA GLU A 43 -4.80 -4.26 8.06
C GLU A 43 -4.80 -2.77 8.43
N SER A 44 -5.64 -2.38 9.39
CA SER A 44 -5.72 -0.99 9.86
C SER A 44 -4.40 -0.48 10.44
N ALA A 45 -3.62 -1.38 11.05
CA ALA A 45 -2.29 -1.12 11.60
C ALA A 45 -1.15 -1.37 10.61
N ALA A 46 -1.45 -1.63 9.32
CA ALA A 46 -0.43 -1.84 8.31
C ALA A 46 0.52 -0.64 8.23
N ALA A 47 1.80 -0.92 7.97
CA ALA A 47 2.79 0.12 7.76
C ALA A 47 2.35 1.06 6.62
N ALA A 48 2.53 2.35 6.86
CA ALA A 48 2.16 3.45 5.98
C ALA A 48 3.41 4.18 5.47
N ARG A 49 3.36 4.67 4.24
CA ARG A 49 4.41 5.47 3.58
C ARG A 49 3.83 6.51 2.63
N SER A 50 4.59 7.58 2.38
CA SER A 50 4.21 8.57 1.38
C SER A 50 4.14 7.94 -0.02
N THR A 51 3.22 8.42 -0.86
CA THR A 51 3.24 8.09 -2.29
C THR A 51 4.45 8.66 -3.02
N ASP A 52 5.21 9.58 -2.43
CA ASP A 52 6.52 10.01 -2.95
C ASP A 52 7.55 8.87 -3.02
N ASP A 53 7.41 7.82 -2.18
CA ASP A 53 8.27 6.64 -2.22
C ASP A 53 7.94 5.71 -3.41
N TRP A 54 6.84 5.98 -4.12
CA TRP A 54 6.39 5.19 -5.27
C TRP A 54 7.42 5.22 -6.40
N GLY A 55 7.70 4.05 -6.98
CA GLY A 55 8.70 3.91 -8.05
C GLY A 55 10.15 3.80 -7.55
N SER A 56 10.38 3.89 -6.24
CA SER A 56 11.68 3.52 -5.66
C SER A 56 11.98 2.04 -5.93
N PRO A 57 13.20 1.68 -6.34
CA PRO A 57 13.54 0.33 -6.78
C PRO A 57 13.35 -0.74 -5.69
N ASP A 58 13.40 -0.35 -4.41
CA ASP A 58 13.26 -1.24 -3.26
C ASP A 58 11.83 -1.35 -2.70
N VAL A 59 10.84 -0.73 -3.36
CA VAL A 59 9.44 -0.74 -2.92
C VAL A 59 8.63 -1.62 -3.87
N PRO A 60 8.36 -2.90 -3.53
CA PRO A 60 7.53 -3.76 -4.36
C PRO A 60 6.09 -3.22 -4.36
N MET A 61 5.65 -2.68 -5.50
CA MET A 61 4.36 -2.02 -5.64
C MET A 61 3.31 -2.91 -6.34
N CYS A 62 2.06 -2.82 -5.90
CA CYS A 62 0.94 -3.41 -6.62
C CYS A 62 0.77 -2.72 -7.98
N HIS A 63 1.04 -3.45 -9.06
CA HIS A 63 0.93 -2.96 -10.42
C HIS A 63 -0.43 -2.32 -10.72
N SER A 64 -1.53 -2.96 -10.29
CA SER A 64 -2.89 -2.43 -10.51
C SER A 64 -3.13 -1.12 -9.76
N CYS A 65 -2.68 -1.02 -8.49
CA CYS A 65 -2.78 0.23 -7.73
C CYS A 65 -1.96 1.34 -8.39
N GLY A 66 -0.73 1.06 -8.82
CA GLY A 66 0.12 2.02 -9.51
C GLY A 66 -0.48 2.52 -10.83
N ALA A 67 -1.06 1.63 -11.63
CA ALA A 67 -1.73 2.00 -12.87
C ALA A 67 -3.00 2.86 -12.66
N LEU A 68 -3.73 2.65 -11.56
CA LEU A 68 -4.88 3.47 -11.19
C LEU A 68 -4.46 4.83 -10.65
N TYR A 69 -3.45 4.86 -9.76
CA TYR A 69 -2.86 6.08 -9.23
C TYR A 69 -2.40 7.01 -10.36
N LEU A 70 -1.68 6.49 -11.35
CA LEU A 70 -1.22 7.25 -12.52
C LEU A 70 -2.36 7.88 -13.35
N ARG A 71 -3.58 7.32 -13.32
CA ARG A 71 -4.74 7.90 -14.02
C ARG A 71 -5.39 9.03 -13.24
N GLU A 72 -5.15 9.08 -11.93
CA GLU A 72 -5.65 10.11 -11.03
C GLU A 72 -4.64 11.26 -10.85
N GLN A 73 -3.39 11.07 -11.29
CA GLN A 73 -2.38 12.14 -11.40
C GLN A 73 -2.65 13.04 -12.63
N PRO A 74 -2.35 14.34 -12.54
CA PRO A 74 -2.55 15.31 -13.63
C PRO A 74 -1.63 15.10 -14.84
#